data_AF-A0A2I0QGW3-F1
#
_entry.id   AF-A0A2I0QGW3-F1
#
_cell.length_a   1.000
_cell.length_b   1.000
_cell.length_c   1.000
_cell.angle_alpha   90.00
_cell.angle_beta   90.00
_cell.angle_gamma   90.00
#
_symmetry.space_group_name_H-M   'P 1'
#
loop_
_entity.id
_entity.type
_entity.pdbx_description
1 polymer ?
#
loop_
_entity_poly.entity_id
_entity_poly.type
_entity_poly.pdbx_seq_one_letter_code
_entity_poly.pdbx_strand_id
1 'polypeptide(L)'
;MKEWIKRIVDERKRKTGEPLEVKTDGRNCYLYRSTTVWSKEEKKRKKVSKYIGKITEDGIVEGCQRKRSVRSIFEYGNARLLMKVAEEIVPHLRNAFPEDYNEIIAMAIIRVLQSTPIRLIKSRWEKIYLLNEIDASLSPNIVSEKLRFIGANWSAQKEFFEHLVSDSKYLVFDLSSIFSHSENLKLAEKGYNPQHRYLKQVNFALFFSLTHNTPVMMKSMPGSIRDIKALRYAVKEMPLKSTVVVLDTGFASYSIPDLLQEKEMGFVLPLRRNFRLIDYDTKLRGCFIYRGRGINWNKKKVGENYLYLFEDVKLRAEEETTFIEMINEGKRKRDELDGERKKFGKIAILSSLDEGGEQIYLLFKSREEIECVFDVMKNEMENDKCYLSDDDAVRGYFFISFVSLYIYFRILDLLRQNDLIGKTSVNELLFELSKVYLIYYSDNQKRLSEIPRKVEMLDKTLK
;
A
#
# COMPACT_ATOMS: atom_id res chain seq x y z
N MET A 1 52.96 0.65 -6.89
CA MET A 1 52.11 1.86 -7.00
C MET A 1 52.85 2.86 -7.88
N LYS A 2 52.26 3.34 -8.99
CA LYS A 2 52.93 4.25 -9.94
C LYS A 2 53.35 5.55 -9.23
N GLU A 3 54.51 6.11 -9.56
CA GLU A 3 55.10 7.27 -8.87
C GLU A 3 54.18 8.50 -8.88
N TRP A 4 53.44 8.71 -9.97
CA TRP A 4 52.49 9.81 -10.08
C TRP A 4 51.31 9.71 -9.09
N ILE A 5 50.90 8.49 -8.70
CA ILE A 5 49.83 8.28 -7.70
C ILE A 5 50.29 8.73 -6.32
N LYS A 6 51.54 8.42 -5.94
CA LYS A 6 52.11 8.86 -4.65
C LYS A 6 52.18 10.38 -4.57
N ARG A 7 52.65 11.03 -5.64
CA ARG A 7 52.74 12.50 -5.72
C ARG A 7 51.38 13.17 -5.50
N ILE A 8 50.32 12.69 -6.15
CA ILE A 8 48.96 13.24 -6.00
C ILE A 8 48.42 13.06 -4.57
N VAL A 9 48.66 11.90 -3.97
CA VAL A 9 48.20 11.59 -2.61
C VAL A 9 48.96 12.41 -1.56
N ASP A 10 50.27 12.56 -1.71
CA ASP A 10 51.11 13.34 -0.80
C ASP A 10 50.81 14.83 -0.86
N GLU A 11 50.53 15.36 -2.06
CA GLU A 11 50.07 16.74 -2.22
C GLU A 11 48.75 16.99 -1.50
N ARG A 12 47.81 16.04 -1.58
CA ARG A 12 46.52 16.14 -0.88
C ARG A 12 46.65 15.97 0.63
N LYS A 13 47.54 15.07 1.10
CA LYS A 13 47.86 14.94 2.54
C LYS A 13 48.43 16.25 3.09
N ARG A 14 49.34 16.92 2.38
CA ARG A 14 49.87 18.23 2.79
C ARG A 14 48.80 19.32 2.86
N LYS A 15 47.84 19.33 1.93
CA LYS A 15 46.76 20.34 1.90
C LYS A 15 45.68 20.12 2.96
N THR A 16 45.35 18.87 3.31
CA THR A 16 44.15 18.55 4.13
C THR A 16 44.48 17.99 5.51
N GLY A 17 45.68 17.46 5.74
CA GLY A 17 46.06 16.81 6.99
C GLY A 17 45.31 15.50 7.28
N GLU A 18 44.55 14.98 6.30
CA GLU A 18 43.67 13.83 6.51
C GLU A 18 44.42 12.49 6.41
N PRO A 19 44.01 11.48 7.19
CA PRO A 19 44.54 10.13 7.06
C PRO A 19 43.97 9.47 5.79
N LEU A 20 44.76 9.53 4.70
CA LEU A 20 44.37 9.01 3.38
C LEU A 20 44.95 7.61 3.11
N GLU A 21 44.12 6.75 2.54
CA GLU A 21 44.41 5.37 2.12
C GLU A 21 44.09 5.18 0.63
N VAL A 22 44.97 4.52 -0.12
CA VAL A 22 44.74 4.18 -1.53
C VAL A 22 44.39 2.70 -1.63
N LYS A 23 43.27 2.39 -2.28
CA LYS A 23 42.89 1.02 -2.63
C LYS A 23 42.93 0.85 -4.15
N THR A 24 43.51 -0.26 -4.60
CA THR A 24 43.61 -0.61 -6.03
C THR A 24 42.64 -1.73 -6.35
N ASP A 25 41.87 -1.56 -7.41
CA ASP A 25 40.99 -2.59 -7.95
C ASP A 25 41.21 -2.70 -9.47
N GLY A 26 41.89 -3.76 -9.88
CA GLY A 26 42.40 -3.94 -11.24
C GLY A 26 43.33 -2.80 -11.68
N ARG A 27 42.95 -2.10 -12.76
CA ARG A 27 43.70 -0.93 -13.30
C ARG A 27 43.31 0.40 -12.65
N ASN A 28 42.29 0.41 -11.78
CA ASN A 28 41.75 1.62 -11.17
C ASN A 28 42.31 1.83 -9.77
N CYS A 29 42.61 3.08 -9.43
CA CYS A 29 43.08 3.49 -8.12
C CYS A 29 42.05 4.41 -7.46
N TYR A 30 41.72 4.15 -6.20
CA TYR A 30 40.69 4.85 -5.47
C TYR A 30 41.25 5.39 -4.15
N LEU A 31 40.89 6.62 -3.82
CA LEU A 31 41.29 7.29 -2.60
C LEU A 31 40.20 7.20 -1.55
N TYR A 32 40.59 6.85 -0.33
CA TYR A 32 39.74 6.74 0.85
C TYR A 32 40.31 7.57 2.00
N ARG A 33 39.44 8.09 2.87
CA ARG A 33 39.81 8.61 4.19
C ARG A 33 39.67 7.48 5.20
N SER A 34 40.76 7.08 5.84
CA SER A 34 40.75 5.98 6.80
C SER A 34 40.86 6.51 8.24
N THR A 35 39.88 6.17 9.08
CA THR A 35 39.89 6.46 10.52
C THR A 35 39.65 5.20 11.32
N THR A 36 40.14 5.15 12.55
CA THR A 36 39.93 4.01 13.43
C THR A 36 38.84 4.33 14.45
N VAL A 37 37.78 3.53 14.49
CA VAL A 37 36.64 3.70 15.40
C VAL A 37 36.57 2.49 16.33
N TRP A 38 36.23 2.70 17.61
CA TRP A 38 36.06 1.60 18.58
C TRP A 38 34.72 0.88 18.36
N SER A 39 34.75 -0.42 18.06
CA SER A 39 33.54 -1.24 17.97
C SER A 39 33.18 -1.80 19.35
N LYS A 40 32.01 -1.44 19.89
CA LYS A 40 31.54 -1.91 21.20
C LYS A 40 31.12 -3.38 21.18
N GLU A 41 30.60 -3.89 20.06
CA GLU A 41 30.19 -5.30 19.90
C GLU A 41 31.39 -6.26 19.90
N GLU A 42 32.46 -5.92 19.18
CA GLU A 42 33.64 -6.78 19.05
C GLU A 42 34.76 -6.44 20.06
N LYS A 43 34.57 -5.42 20.90
CA LYS A 43 35.57 -4.87 21.86
C LYS A 43 36.96 -4.62 21.25
N LYS A 44 37.01 -4.17 19.99
CA LYS A 44 38.26 -3.89 19.25
C LYS A 44 38.17 -2.62 18.41
N ARG A 45 39.32 -2.03 18.12
CA ARG A 45 39.47 -0.89 17.20
C ARG A 45 39.29 -1.36 15.75
N LYS A 46 38.27 -0.88 15.06
CA LYS A 46 37.96 -1.20 13.66
C LYS A 46 38.36 -0.05 12.75
N LYS A 47 39.07 -0.37 11.67
CA LYS A 47 39.42 0.62 10.63
C LYS A 47 38.19 0.84 9.75
N VAL A 48 37.75 2.09 9.64
CA VAL A 48 36.62 2.53 8.80
C VAL A 48 37.20 3.44 7.72
N SER A 49 37.01 3.08 6.46
CA SER A 49 37.53 3.83 5.30
C SER A 49 36.36 4.41 4.50
N LYS A 50 36.28 5.75 4.36
CA LYS A 50 35.27 6.49 3.59
C LYS A 50 35.81 6.84 2.20
N TYR A 51 35.08 6.51 1.13
CA TYR A 51 35.50 6.80 -0.24
C TYR A 51 35.56 8.32 -0.52
N ILE A 52 36.62 8.77 -1.18
CA ILE A 52 36.82 10.17 -1.61
C ILE A 52 36.70 10.31 -3.12
N GLY A 53 37.29 9.42 -3.90
CA GLY A 53 37.29 9.54 -5.35
C GLY A 53 38.24 8.61 -6.08
N LYS A 54 38.20 8.67 -7.41
CA LYS A 54 39.07 7.91 -8.31
C LYS A 54 40.32 8.73 -8.64
N ILE A 55 41.48 8.11 -8.56
CA ILE A 55 42.77 8.73 -8.91
C ILE A 55 43.02 8.49 -10.41
N THR A 56 43.16 9.58 -11.16
CA THR A 56 43.48 9.62 -12.61
C THR A 56 44.77 10.40 -12.83
N GLU A 57 45.40 10.26 -14.00
CA GLU A 57 46.69 10.94 -14.30
C GLU A 57 46.57 12.47 -14.19
N ASP A 58 45.39 13.02 -14.44
CA ASP A 58 45.08 14.46 -14.32
C ASP A 58 44.72 14.92 -12.89
N GLY A 59 44.64 14.03 -11.89
CA GLY A 59 44.27 14.38 -10.51
C GLY A 59 43.31 13.39 -9.82
N ILE A 60 42.67 13.84 -8.74
CA ILE A 60 41.65 13.04 -8.03
C ILE A 60 40.27 13.49 -8.52
N VAL A 61 39.59 12.62 -9.26
CA VAL A 61 38.18 12.79 -9.57
C VAL A 61 37.39 12.39 -8.33
N GLU A 62 37.01 13.38 -7.53
CA GLU A 62 36.18 13.15 -6.34
C GLU A 62 34.90 12.42 -6.73
N GLY A 63 34.59 11.36 -5.99
CA GLY A 63 33.39 10.56 -6.18
C GLY A 63 32.19 11.41 -5.85
N CYS A 64 31.55 11.97 -6.89
CA CYS A 64 30.34 12.78 -6.83
C CYS A 64 30.23 13.62 -5.54
N GLN A 65 31.01 14.69 -5.42
CA GLN A 65 30.38 15.89 -4.88
C GLN A 65 29.12 16.10 -5.74
N ARG A 66 27.92 16.04 -5.12
CA ARG A 66 26.65 16.34 -5.78
C ARG A 66 26.94 17.49 -6.73
N LYS A 67 26.91 17.26 -8.06
CA LYS A 67 26.93 18.35 -9.04
C LYS A 67 25.89 19.31 -8.51
N ARG A 68 26.30 20.49 -8.02
CA ARG A 68 25.36 21.48 -7.50
C ARG A 68 24.34 21.65 -8.61
N SER A 69 23.15 21.09 -8.42
CA SER A 69 22.09 21.30 -9.38
C SER A 69 21.87 22.79 -9.32
N VAL A 70 22.05 23.49 -10.44
CA VAL A 70 21.78 24.94 -10.59
C VAL A 70 20.29 25.26 -10.31
N ARG A 71 19.50 24.23 -9.97
CA ARG A 71 18.12 24.33 -9.57
C ARG A 71 17.97 25.13 -8.27
N SER A 72 17.43 26.32 -8.42
CA SER A 72 16.97 27.17 -7.32
C SER A 72 15.49 27.00 -7.01
N ILE A 73 14.69 26.41 -7.92
CA ILE A 73 13.23 26.33 -7.82
C ILE A 73 12.80 24.89 -7.58
N PHE A 74 12.07 24.66 -6.49
CA PHE A 74 11.57 23.35 -6.08
C PHE A 74 10.07 23.36 -5.86
N GLU A 75 9.39 22.30 -6.29
CA GLU A 75 7.99 22.06 -5.94
C GLU A 75 7.89 21.78 -4.43
N TYR A 76 6.99 22.48 -3.73
CA TYR A 76 6.99 22.53 -2.27
C TYR A 76 5.64 22.13 -1.65
N GLY A 77 4.54 22.75 -2.06
CA GLY A 77 3.27 22.66 -1.32
C GLY A 77 2.75 21.23 -1.14
N ASN A 78 2.62 20.49 -2.24
CA ASN A 78 2.11 19.11 -2.21
C ASN A 78 3.07 18.14 -1.53
N ALA A 79 4.37 18.26 -1.79
CA ALA A 79 5.39 17.44 -1.17
C ALA A 79 5.45 17.64 0.35
N ARG A 80 5.25 18.88 0.81
CA ARG A 80 5.19 19.19 2.23
C ARG A 80 3.97 18.57 2.90
N LEU A 81 2.79 18.62 2.25
CA LEU A 81 1.60 17.93 2.74
C LEU A 81 1.83 16.42 2.84
N LEU A 82 2.38 15.80 1.79
CA LEU A 82 2.65 14.36 1.78
C LEU A 82 3.62 13.95 2.88
N MET A 83 4.68 14.74 3.11
CA MET A 83 5.62 14.46 4.19
C MET A 83 4.95 14.61 5.56
N LYS A 84 4.15 15.66 5.79
CA LYS A 84 3.40 15.86 7.04
C LYS A 84 2.51 14.66 7.36
N VAL A 85 1.86 14.10 6.34
CA VAL A 85 1.03 12.89 6.49
C VAL A 85 1.90 11.64 6.72
N ALA A 86 3.02 11.52 6.03
CA ALA A 86 3.92 10.37 6.17
C ALA A 86 4.67 10.33 7.51
N GLU A 87 4.82 11.46 8.21
CA GLU A 87 5.50 11.55 9.52
C GLU A 87 4.95 10.55 10.55
N GLU A 88 3.66 10.22 10.47
CA GLU A 88 3.00 9.22 11.32
C GLU A 88 3.66 7.83 11.21
N ILE A 89 4.04 7.41 10.00
CA ILE A 89 4.60 6.07 9.74
C ILE A 89 6.13 6.04 9.69
N VAL A 90 6.80 7.21 9.63
CA VAL A 90 8.27 7.31 9.54
C VAL A 90 8.99 6.61 10.71
N PRO A 91 8.58 6.75 11.99
CA PRO A 91 9.23 6.05 13.09
C PRO A 91 9.19 4.52 12.93
N HIS A 92 8.05 3.99 12.48
CA HIS A 92 7.85 2.55 12.30
C HIS A 92 8.64 2.03 11.09
N LEU A 93 8.69 2.78 10.00
CA LEU A 93 9.55 2.47 8.87
C LEU A 93 11.04 2.54 9.23
N ARG A 94 11.45 3.50 10.06
CA ARG A 94 12.84 3.60 10.52
C ARG A 94 13.24 2.41 11.40
N ASN A 95 12.33 1.92 12.23
CA ASN A 95 12.59 0.74 13.07
C ASN A 95 12.75 -0.52 12.19
N ALA A 96 11.83 -0.74 11.25
CA ALA A 96 11.86 -1.91 10.37
C ALA A 96 12.97 -1.85 9.30
N PHE A 97 13.23 -0.67 8.73
CA PHE A 97 14.17 -0.44 7.63
C PHE A 97 15.13 0.72 7.93
N PRO A 98 16.03 0.58 8.93
CA PRO A 98 16.86 1.68 9.42
C PRO A 98 17.80 2.27 8.35
N GLU A 99 18.22 1.47 7.38
CA GLU A 99 19.12 1.89 6.29
C GLU A 99 18.40 2.34 5.02
N ASP A 100 17.09 2.08 4.89
CA ASP A 100 16.35 2.23 3.62
C ASP A 100 15.05 3.06 3.75
N TYR A 101 14.65 3.47 4.95
CA TYR A 101 13.39 4.18 5.17
C TYR A 101 13.30 5.49 4.38
N ASN A 102 14.43 6.17 4.14
CA ASN A 102 14.48 7.38 3.31
C ASN A 102 14.10 7.09 1.86
N GLU A 103 14.70 6.05 1.26
CA GLU A 103 14.36 5.60 -0.09
C GLU A 103 12.90 5.12 -0.17
N ILE A 104 12.41 4.39 0.84
CA ILE A 104 11.01 3.93 0.91
C ILE A 104 10.05 5.11 0.86
N ILE A 105 10.22 6.09 1.76
CA ILE A 105 9.38 7.29 1.82
C ILE A 105 9.48 8.11 0.55
N ALA A 106 10.69 8.34 0.03
CA ALA A 106 10.87 9.14 -1.17
C ALA A 106 10.22 8.48 -2.40
N MET A 107 10.37 7.16 -2.58
CA MET A 107 9.67 6.43 -3.64
C MET A 107 8.15 6.47 -3.44
N ALA A 108 7.65 6.34 -2.20
CA ALA A 108 6.23 6.36 -1.93
C ALA A 108 5.60 7.72 -2.24
N ILE A 109 6.22 8.82 -1.78
CA ILE A 109 5.78 10.19 -2.06
C ILE A 109 5.72 10.45 -3.57
N ILE A 110 6.74 10.03 -4.32
CA ILE A 110 6.75 10.21 -5.78
C ILE A 110 5.59 9.48 -6.44
N ARG A 111 5.30 8.25 -6.00
CA ARG A 111 4.20 7.44 -6.55
C ARG A 111 2.83 8.03 -6.25
N VAL A 112 2.65 8.66 -5.08
CA VAL A 112 1.40 9.38 -4.76
C VAL A 112 1.26 10.66 -5.58
N LEU A 113 2.35 11.40 -5.80
CA LEU A 113 2.32 12.63 -6.59
C LEU A 113 1.97 12.39 -8.05
N GLN A 114 2.52 11.32 -8.64
CA GLN A 114 2.32 10.98 -10.02
C GLN A 114 2.73 9.54 -10.29
N SER A 115 1.91 8.78 -11.03
CA SER A 115 2.34 7.52 -11.63
C SER A 115 3.60 7.76 -12.47
N THR A 116 4.74 7.29 -11.95
CA THR A 116 6.06 7.55 -12.51
C THR A 116 6.76 6.21 -12.75
N PRO A 117 7.14 5.89 -14.00
CA PRO A 117 7.95 4.71 -14.28
C PRO A 117 9.22 4.69 -13.43
N ILE A 118 9.64 3.51 -12.96
CA ILE A 118 10.77 3.34 -12.01
C ILE A 118 12.03 4.09 -12.47
N ARG A 119 12.34 4.04 -13.77
CA ARG A 119 13.49 4.72 -14.38
C ARG A 119 13.49 6.26 -14.27
N LEU A 120 12.31 6.87 -14.05
CA LEU A 120 12.11 8.32 -13.98
C LEU A 120 11.97 8.86 -12.55
N ILE A 121 11.93 7.97 -11.54
CA ILE A 121 11.79 8.35 -10.12
C ILE A 121 12.83 9.41 -9.73
N LYS A 122 14.11 9.21 -10.07
CA LYS A 122 15.18 10.19 -9.83
C LYS A 122 14.84 11.58 -10.37
N SER A 123 14.40 11.63 -11.63
CA SER A 123 14.14 12.90 -12.32
C SER A 123 12.96 13.64 -11.70
N ARG A 124 11.97 12.91 -11.16
CA ARG A 124 10.86 13.50 -10.42
C ARG A 124 11.31 13.98 -9.04
N TRP A 125 12.09 13.18 -8.32
CA TRP A 125 12.63 13.53 -6.99
C TRP A 125 13.44 14.82 -7.00
N GLU A 126 14.29 14.99 -8.02
CA GLU A 126 15.13 16.18 -8.20
C GLU A 126 14.32 17.47 -8.47
N LYS A 127 13.00 17.37 -8.64
CA LYS A 127 12.09 18.53 -8.77
C LYS A 127 11.47 18.98 -7.45
N ILE A 128 11.49 18.11 -6.44
CA ILE A 128 10.74 18.28 -5.20
C ILE A 128 11.68 18.79 -4.10
N TYR A 129 11.18 19.69 -3.24
CA TYR A 129 12.00 20.29 -2.19
C TYR A 129 12.54 19.28 -1.18
N LEU A 130 11.81 18.19 -0.94
CA LEU A 130 12.16 17.13 0.01
C LEU A 130 13.53 16.49 -0.24
N LEU A 131 14.12 16.62 -1.44
CA LEU A 131 15.52 16.26 -1.70
C LEU A 131 16.50 16.92 -0.72
N ASN A 132 16.18 18.10 -0.20
CA ASN A 132 17.00 18.83 0.75
C ASN A 132 16.79 18.39 2.22
N GLU A 133 15.70 17.67 2.50
CA GLU A 133 15.33 17.23 3.85
C GLU A 133 15.59 15.73 4.05
N ILE A 134 15.45 14.94 2.98
CA ILE A 134 15.59 13.49 2.99
C ILE A 134 16.79 13.10 2.14
N ASP A 135 17.80 12.50 2.78
CA ASP A 135 18.97 11.95 2.08
C ASP A 135 18.62 10.57 1.51
N ALA A 136 17.99 10.58 0.33
CA ALA A 136 17.62 9.38 -0.43
C ALA A 136 18.32 9.35 -1.80
N SER A 137 18.88 8.19 -2.16
CA SER A 137 19.54 8.00 -3.46
C SER A 137 18.66 7.21 -4.42
N LEU A 138 18.04 7.90 -5.38
CA LEU A 138 17.02 7.29 -6.26
C LEU A 138 17.50 7.01 -7.69
N SER A 139 18.80 6.79 -7.91
CA SER A 139 19.27 6.38 -9.24
C SER A 139 18.62 5.05 -9.67
N PRO A 140 18.36 4.81 -10.96
CA PRO A 140 17.64 3.60 -11.41
C PRO A 140 18.24 2.29 -10.90
N ASN A 141 19.57 2.21 -10.82
CA ASN A 141 20.29 1.03 -10.30
C ASN A 141 20.03 0.84 -8.81
N ILE A 142 20.11 1.93 -8.03
CA ILE A 142 19.88 1.91 -6.58
C ILE A 142 18.42 1.59 -6.30
N VAL A 143 17.47 2.21 -6.99
CA VAL A 143 16.04 1.89 -6.84
C VAL A 143 15.80 0.41 -7.11
N SER A 144 16.35 -0.15 -8.19
CA SER A 144 16.20 -1.58 -8.50
C SER A 144 16.82 -2.49 -7.43
N GLU A 145 17.97 -2.11 -6.87
CA GLU A 145 18.61 -2.82 -5.76
C GLU A 145 17.77 -2.76 -4.47
N LYS A 146 17.30 -1.57 -4.11
CA LYS A 146 16.47 -1.35 -2.92
C LYS A 146 15.15 -2.11 -3.01
N LEU A 147 14.48 -2.12 -4.16
CA LEU A 147 13.27 -2.91 -4.36
C LEU A 147 13.51 -4.40 -4.09
N ARG A 148 14.63 -4.97 -4.57
CA ARG A 148 14.98 -6.37 -4.27
C ARG A 148 15.24 -6.58 -2.79
N PHE A 149 16.03 -5.71 -2.15
CA PHE A 149 16.35 -5.83 -0.73
C PHE A 149 15.11 -5.76 0.15
N ILE A 150 14.26 -4.75 -0.06
CA ILE A 150 13.00 -4.56 0.67
C ILE A 150 12.10 -5.78 0.46
N GLY A 151 11.96 -6.23 -0.79
CA GLY A 151 11.09 -7.35 -1.13
C GLY A 151 11.54 -8.71 -0.59
N ALA A 152 12.85 -8.93 -0.48
CA ALA A 152 13.42 -10.13 0.12
C ALA A 152 13.31 -10.14 1.66
N ASN A 153 13.20 -8.97 2.29
CA ASN A 153 13.16 -8.82 3.74
C ASN A 153 11.71 -8.86 4.30
N TRP A 154 11.08 -10.04 4.26
CA TRP A 154 9.73 -10.23 4.82
C TRP A 154 9.65 -9.93 6.32
N SER A 155 10.71 -10.18 7.09
CA SER A 155 10.72 -9.92 8.54
C SER A 155 10.51 -8.45 8.86
N ALA A 156 11.22 -7.56 8.16
CA ALA A 156 11.06 -6.12 8.32
C ALA A 156 9.68 -5.63 7.85
N GLN A 157 9.18 -6.17 6.71
CA GLN A 157 7.82 -5.83 6.26
C GLN A 157 6.78 -6.24 7.31
N LYS A 158 6.90 -7.44 7.86
CA LYS A 158 6.03 -7.96 8.91
C LYS A 158 6.09 -7.08 10.16
N GLU A 159 7.28 -6.74 10.66
CA GLU A 159 7.42 -5.84 11.82
C GLU A 159 6.69 -4.51 11.60
N PHE A 160 6.79 -3.94 10.40
CA PHE A 160 6.06 -2.72 10.05
C PHE A 160 4.54 -2.93 10.01
N PHE A 161 4.06 -4.02 9.40
CA PHE A 161 2.62 -4.31 9.33
C PHE A 161 2.01 -4.62 10.70
N GLU A 162 2.73 -5.32 11.58
CA GLU A 162 2.28 -5.62 12.94
C GLU A 162 1.95 -4.35 13.72
N HIS A 163 2.75 -3.30 13.54
CA HIS A 163 2.48 -2.00 14.14
C HIS A 163 1.18 -1.36 13.63
N LEU A 164 0.90 -1.42 12.33
CA LEU A 164 -0.32 -0.83 11.75
C LEU A 164 -1.59 -1.62 12.11
N VAL A 165 -1.44 -2.93 12.33
CA VAL A 165 -2.53 -3.83 12.67
C VAL A 165 -2.97 -3.68 14.13
N SER A 166 -2.05 -3.42 15.07
CA SER A 166 -2.34 -3.46 16.52
C SER A 166 -3.48 -2.54 16.96
N ASP A 167 -3.70 -1.46 16.21
CA ASP A 167 -4.66 -0.42 16.57
C ASP A 167 -6.02 -0.61 15.87
N SER A 168 -6.21 -1.69 15.10
CA SER A 168 -7.37 -1.89 14.23
C SER A 168 -8.38 -2.88 14.81
N LYS A 169 -9.63 -2.46 15.03
CA LYS A 169 -10.70 -3.33 15.54
C LYS A 169 -11.37 -4.15 14.43
N TYR A 170 -11.66 -3.51 13.30
CA TYR A 170 -12.35 -4.13 12.17
C TYR A 170 -11.45 -4.08 10.93
N LEU A 171 -11.28 -5.24 10.30
CA LEU A 171 -10.43 -5.43 9.13
C LEU A 171 -11.25 -5.99 7.97
N VAL A 172 -11.12 -5.41 6.79
CA VAL A 172 -11.61 -6.02 5.54
C VAL A 172 -10.44 -6.73 4.88
N PHE A 173 -10.70 -7.91 4.33
CA PHE A 173 -9.73 -8.69 3.58
C PHE A 173 -10.26 -9.02 2.20
N ASP A 174 -9.44 -8.78 1.18
CA ASP A 174 -9.74 -9.20 -0.18
C ASP A 174 -8.46 -9.42 -1.00
N LEU A 175 -8.60 -10.14 -2.11
CA LEU A 175 -7.55 -10.39 -3.07
C LEU A 175 -7.80 -9.64 -4.37
N SER A 176 -6.72 -9.19 -4.95
CA SER A 176 -6.71 -8.67 -6.31
C SER A 176 -5.52 -9.26 -7.07
N SER A 177 -5.49 -9.06 -8.38
CA SER A 177 -4.40 -9.52 -9.23
C SER A 177 -3.96 -8.44 -10.23
N ILE A 178 -2.71 -8.56 -10.65
CA ILE A 178 -2.12 -7.82 -11.77
C ILE A 178 -1.65 -8.81 -12.82
N PHE A 179 -1.80 -8.48 -14.10
CA PHE A 179 -1.33 -9.34 -15.18
C PHE A 179 0.16 -9.07 -15.46
N SER A 180 0.90 -10.12 -15.78
CA SER A 180 2.29 -10.00 -16.20
C SER A 180 2.59 -10.91 -17.38
N HIS A 181 3.27 -10.34 -18.36
CA HIS A 181 3.82 -11.06 -19.51
C HIS A 181 5.28 -11.48 -19.30
N SER A 182 5.87 -11.18 -18.13
CA SER A 182 7.26 -11.54 -17.87
C SER A 182 7.41 -13.07 -17.77
N GLU A 183 8.33 -13.63 -18.56
CA GLU A 183 8.62 -15.06 -18.53
C GLU A 183 9.44 -15.46 -17.29
N ASN A 184 10.22 -14.54 -16.75
CA ASN A 184 11.15 -14.78 -15.63
C ASN A 184 10.50 -14.67 -14.25
N LEU A 185 9.27 -14.14 -14.17
CA LEU A 185 8.58 -13.91 -12.91
C LEU A 185 7.87 -15.19 -12.46
N LYS A 186 8.38 -15.84 -11.42
CA LYS A 186 7.81 -17.10 -10.91
C LYS A 186 6.51 -16.85 -10.15
N LEU A 187 6.36 -15.66 -9.54
CA LEU A 187 5.08 -15.24 -8.95
C LEU A 187 3.96 -15.15 -9.99
N ALA A 188 4.28 -14.93 -11.26
CA ALA A 188 3.30 -14.86 -12.33
C ALA A 188 2.89 -16.27 -12.77
N GLU A 189 1.77 -16.73 -12.23
CA GLU A 189 1.19 -18.04 -12.51
C GLU A 189 -0.21 -17.89 -13.09
N LYS A 190 -0.75 -18.98 -13.65
CA LYS A 190 -2.16 -19.01 -14.08
C LYS A 190 -3.04 -18.97 -12.84
N GLY A 191 -3.89 -17.95 -12.75
CA GLY A 191 -4.86 -17.77 -11.69
C GLY A 191 -6.30 -17.77 -12.19
N TYR A 192 -7.23 -17.64 -11.25
CA TYR A 192 -8.61 -17.35 -11.57
C TYR A 192 -8.73 -15.84 -11.85
N ASN A 193 -9.26 -15.47 -13.01
CA ASN A 193 -9.65 -14.10 -13.32
C ASN A 193 -11.06 -14.08 -13.95
N PRO A 194 -11.88 -13.05 -13.70
CA PRO A 194 -13.29 -13.03 -14.11
C PRO A 194 -13.51 -13.17 -15.62
N GLN A 195 -12.56 -12.70 -16.42
CA GLN A 195 -12.63 -12.75 -17.89
C GLN A 195 -12.07 -14.06 -18.48
N HIS A 196 -11.68 -15.02 -17.64
CA HIS A 196 -11.05 -16.29 -18.04
C HIS A 196 -9.90 -16.13 -19.05
N ARG A 197 -9.18 -14.99 -18.99
CA ARG A 197 -8.04 -14.69 -19.85
C ARG A 197 -6.91 -15.64 -19.52
N TYR A 198 -6.29 -16.21 -20.56
CA TYR A 198 -5.13 -17.10 -20.44
C TYR A 198 -3.83 -16.31 -20.21
N LEU A 199 -3.85 -15.39 -19.24
CA LEU A 199 -2.71 -14.54 -18.89
C LEU A 199 -2.20 -14.95 -17.50
N LYS A 200 -0.87 -14.93 -17.34
CA LYS A 200 -0.26 -15.11 -16.02
C LYS A 200 -0.55 -13.87 -15.18
N GLN A 201 -0.78 -14.07 -13.89
CA GLN A 201 -1.07 -13.01 -12.94
C GLN A 201 -0.27 -13.17 -11.66
N VAL A 202 0.00 -12.05 -10.99
CA VAL A 202 0.49 -12.02 -9.61
C VAL A 202 -0.70 -11.66 -8.75
N ASN A 203 -1.02 -12.48 -7.76
CA ASN A 203 -2.06 -12.15 -6.79
C ASN A 203 -1.47 -11.32 -5.68
N PHE A 204 -2.27 -10.45 -5.08
CA PHE A 204 -1.90 -9.75 -3.87
C PHE A 204 -3.12 -9.64 -2.96
N ALA A 205 -2.86 -9.82 -1.67
CA ALA A 205 -3.85 -9.71 -0.63
C ALA A 205 -3.68 -8.38 0.11
N LEU A 206 -4.78 -7.76 0.49
CA LEU A 206 -4.81 -6.51 1.22
C LEU A 206 -5.68 -6.65 2.47
N PHE A 207 -5.19 -6.17 3.61
CA PHE A 207 -6.01 -5.85 4.76
C PHE A 207 -6.21 -4.35 4.86
N PHE A 208 -7.46 -3.94 5.03
CA PHE A 208 -7.85 -2.56 5.21
C PHE A 208 -8.53 -2.39 6.56
N SER A 209 -8.11 -1.39 7.34
CA SER A 209 -8.72 -1.08 8.63
C SER A 209 -9.90 -0.14 8.45
N LEU A 210 -11.09 -0.60 8.83
CA LEU A 210 -12.28 0.26 8.87
C LEU A 210 -12.25 1.23 10.06
N THR A 211 -11.38 0.97 11.05
CA THR A 211 -11.24 1.83 12.24
C THR A 211 -10.47 3.11 11.89
N HIS A 212 -9.38 2.96 11.14
CA HIS A 212 -8.51 4.07 10.75
C HIS A 212 -8.71 4.53 9.31
N ASN A 213 -9.54 3.80 8.53
CA ASN A 213 -9.74 4.01 7.10
C ASN A 213 -8.42 3.99 6.29
N THR A 214 -7.52 3.07 6.64
CA THR A 214 -6.19 2.93 6.03
C THR A 214 -5.84 1.48 5.72
N PRO A 215 -5.01 1.20 4.69
CA PRO A 215 -4.45 -0.12 4.49
C PRO A 215 -3.48 -0.46 5.64
N VAL A 216 -3.49 -1.71 6.12
CA VAL A 216 -2.61 -2.15 7.24
C VAL A 216 -1.62 -3.24 6.85
N MET A 217 -1.93 -4.04 5.83
CA MET A 217 -0.99 -5.00 5.24
C MET A 217 -1.29 -5.19 3.76
N MET A 218 -0.23 -5.30 2.94
CA MET A 218 -0.35 -5.83 1.58
C MET A 218 0.72 -6.88 1.32
N LYS A 219 0.33 -8.01 0.71
CA LYS A 219 1.23 -9.12 0.43
C LYS A 219 1.03 -9.66 -0.98
N SER A 220 2.08 -9.65 -1.80
CA SER A 220 2.09 -10.32 -3.10
C SER A 220 2.32 -11.83 -2.97
N MET A 221 1.73 -12.60 -3.87
CA MET A 221 1.71 -14.06 -3.85
C MET A 221 1.65 -14.64 -5.28
N PRO A 222 1.93 -15.94 -5.46
CA PRO A 222 1.74 -16.60 -6.75
C PRO A 222 0.30 -16.52 -7.25
N GLY A 223 0.13 -16.31 -8.58
CA GLY A 223 -1.18 -16.18 -9.22
C GLY A 223 -2.12 -17.36 -9.05
N SER A 224 -1.61 -18.56 -8.79
CA SER A 224 -2.41 -19.78 -8.61
C SER A 224 -3.07 -19.89 -7.23
N ILE A 225 -2.66 -19.07 -6.25
CA ILE A 225 -3.17 -19.14 -4.88
C ILE A 225 -4.59 -18.58 -4.84
N ARG A 226 -5.53 -19.43 -4.43
CA ARG A 226 -6.95 -19.09 -4.22
C ARG A 226 -7.18 -18.36 -2.90
N ASP A 227 -8.27 -17.60 -2.86
CA ASP A 227 -8.64 -16.66 -1.79
C ASP A 227 -8.67 -17.32 -0.40
N ILE A 228 -9.35 -18.46 -0.26
CA ILE A 228 -9.41 -19.19 1.01
C ILE A 228 -8.00 -19.52 1.52
N LYS A 229 -7.12 -20.03 0.64
CA LYS A 229 -5.76 -20.44 1.02
C LYS A 229 -4.92 -19.21 1.41
N ALA A 230 -5.09 -18.10 0.69
CA ALA A 230 -4.44 -16.83 0.98
C ALA A 230 -4.78 -16.31 2.38
N LEU A 231 -6.09 -16.27 2.70
CA LEU A 231 -6.57 -15.86 4.01
C LEU A 231 -5.97 -16.73 5.12
N ARG A 232 -5.90 -18.06 4.93
CA ARG A 232 -5.28 -18.96 5.92
C ARG A 232 -3.82 -18.62 6.20
N TYR A 233 -3.04 -18.31 5.16
CA TYR A 233 -1.63 -17.94 5.37
C TYR A 233 -1.52 -16.59 6.07
N ALA A 234 -2.29 -15.60 5.62
CA ALA A 234 -2.20 -14.27 6.18
C ALA A 234 -2.60 -14.23 7.67
N VAL A 235 -3.68 -14.93 8.04
CA VAL A 235 -4.14 -15.06 9.42
C VAL A 235 -3.15 -15.82 10.31
N LYS A 236 -2.39 -16.78 9.75
CA LYS A 236 -1.36 -17.51 10.51
C LYS A 236 -0.10 -16.70 10.74
N GLU A 237 0.23 -15.79 9.81
CA GLU A 237 1.48 -15.05 9.84
C GLU A 237 1.40 -13.75 10.63
N MET A 238 0.22 -13.12 10.70
CA MET A 238 0.00 -11.84 11.37
C MET A 238 -0.68 -12.00 12.76
N PRO A 239 -0.33 -11.16 13.75
CA PRO A 239 -0.97 -11.14 15.05
C PRO A 239 -2.32 -10.41 15.00
N LEU A 240 -3.32 -11.03 14.35
CA LEU A 240 -4.66 -10.46 14.17
C LEU A 240 -5.62 -10.76 15.35
N LYS A 241 -5.08 -11.08 16.52
CA LYS A 241 -5.86 -11.49 17.69
C LYS A 241 -6.83 -10.37 18.10
N SER A 242 -8.05 -10.74 18.48
CA SER A 242 -9.09 -9.80 18.94
C SER A 242 -9.55 -8.77 17.90
N THR A 243 -9.26 -9.01 16.61
CA THR A 243 -9.81 -8.22 15.50
C THR A 243 -11.02 -8.91 14.89
N VAL A 244 -11.91 -8.14 14.26
CA VAL A 244 -13.05 -8.65 13.50
C VAL A 244 -12.74 -8.56 12.01
N VAL A 245 -12.71 -9.69 11.31
CA VAL A 245 -12.51 -9.70 9.86
C VAL A 245 -13.84 -9.75 9.12
N VAL A 246 -14.08 -8.76 8.28
CA VAL A 246 -15.19 -8.71 7.33
C VAL A 246 -14.72 -9.31 6.01
N LEU A 247 -15.42 -10.34 5.55
CA LEU A 247 -15.08 -11.10 4.35
C LEU A 247 -16.13 -10.90 3.27
N ASP A 248 -15.76 -11.22 2.03
CA ASP A 248 -16.71 -11.34 0.93
C ASP A 248 -17.30 -12.76 0.80
N THR A 249 -18.40 -12.89 0.05
CA THR A 249 -19.10 -14.13 -0.26
C THR A 249 -18.22 -15.16 -0.98
N GLY A 250 -17.17 -14.70 -1.67
CA GLY A 250 -16.13 -15.55 -2.26
C GLY A 250 -15.49 -16.49 -1.24
N PHE A 251 -15.33 -16.04 0.01
CA PHE A 251 -14.71 -16.77 1.12
C PHE A 251 -15.64 -17.75 1.84
N ALA A 252 -16.93 -17.77 1.48
CA ALA A 252 -17.92 -18.63 2.14
C ALA A 252 -17.51 -20.10 2.07
N SER A 253 -17.09 -20.65 3.22
CA SER A 253 -16.71 -22.04 3.42
C SER A 253 -16.98 -22.42 4.87
N TYR A 254 -17.39 -23.68 5.09
CA TYR A 254 -17.60 -24.21 6.44
C TYR A 254 -16.32 -24.22 7.29
N SER A 255 -15.15 -24.19 6.66
CA SER A 255 -13.85 -24.33 7.33
C SER A 255 -13.16 -23.01 7.68
N ILE A 256 -13.76 -21.86 7.36
CA ILE A 256 -13.24 -20.53 7.68
C ILE A 256 -13.63 -20.11 9.11
N PRO A 257 -14.89 -20.27 9.57
CA PRO A 257 -15.27 -19.97 10.95
C PRO A 257 -14.37 -20.65 11.99
N ASP A 258 -14.12 -21.96 11.83
CA ASP A 258 -13.28 -22.73 12.77
C ASP A 258 -11.85 -22.18 12.87
N LEU A 259 -11.26 -21.77 11.73
CA LEU A 259 -9.93 -21.17 11.68
C LEU A 259 -9.87 -19.81 12.38
N LEU A 260 -10.86 -18.97 12.15
CA LEU A 260 -10.90 -17.62 12.74
C LEU A 260 -11.13 -17.72 14.25
N GLN A 261 -11.94 -18.69 14.68
CA GLN A 261 -12.16 -18.98 16.09
C GLN A 261 -10.91 -19.53 16.79
N GLU A 262 -10.17 -20.45 16.16
CA GLU A 262 -8.87 -20.95 16.66
C GLU A 262 -7.88 -19.80 16.91
N LYS A 263 -8.00 -18.71 16.14
CA LYS A 263 -7.16 -17.51 16.23
C LYS A 263 -7.73 -16.40 17.11
N GLU A 264 -8.82 -16.69 17.82
CA GLU A 264 -9.52 -15.72 18.68
C GLU A 264 -9.91 -14.44 17.91
N MET A 265 -10.37 -14.62 16.66
CA MET A 265 -10.80 -13.55 15.77
C MET A 265 -12.32 -13.52 15.62
N GLY A 266 -12.88 -12.31 15.62
CA GLY A 266 -14.26 -12.08 15.22
C GLY A 266 -14.41 -12.15 13.70
N PHE A 267 -15.61 -12.42 13.20
CA PHE A 267 -15.84 -12.39 11.75
C PHE A 267 -17.25 -11.98 11.35
N VAL A 268 -17.36 -11.45 10.14
CA VAL A 268 -18.60 -11.22 9.41
C VAL A 268 -18.43 -11.86 8.03
N LEU A 269 -19.09 -12.99 7.81
CA LEU A 269 -18.96 -13.82 6.62
C LEU A 269 -20.31 -13.96 5.91
N PRO A 270 -20.54 -13.25 4.79
CA PRO A 270 -21.73 -13.46 3.98
C PRO A 270 -21.68 -14.85 3.32
N LEU A 271 -22.81 -15.55 3.32
CA LEU A 271 -22.92 -16.93 2.86
C LEU A 271 -23.45 -17.01 1.43
N ARG A 272 -23.04 -18.05 0.69
CA ARG A 272 -23.63 -18.35 -0.61
C ARG A 272 -25.04 -18.89 -0.43
N ARG A 273 -25.92 -18.59 -1.39
CA ARG A 273 -27.36 -18.89 -1.29
C ARG A 273 -27.70 -20.37 -1.12
N ASN A 274 -26.81 -21.27 -1.55
CA ASN A 274 -26.98 -22.72 -1.49
C ASN A 274 -26.49 -23.35 -0.18
N PHE A 275 -26.07 -22.56 0.80
CA PHE A 275 -25.68 -23.09 2.11
C PHE A 275 -26.90 -23.67 2.83
N ARG A 276 -26.80 -24.93 3.25
CA ARG A 276 -27.89 -25.66 3.94
C ARG A 276 -28.30 -25.05 5.26
N LEU A 277 -27.42 -24.21 5.82
CA LEU A 277 -27.67 -23.51 7.08
C LEU A 277 -28.78 -22.43 6.94
N ILE A 278 -29.04 -21.95 5.73
CA ILE A 278 -29.95 -20.84 5.48
C ILE A 278 -31.38 -21.36 5.39
N ASP A 279 -32.23 -20.89 6.30
CA ASP A 279 -33.67 -21.10 6.25
C ASP A 279 -34.36 -19.83 5.73
N TYR A 280 -34.68 -19.83 4.44
CA TYR A 280 -35.33 -18.69 3.77
C TYR A 280 -36.79 -18.49 4.18
N ASP A 281 -37.45 -19.47 4.80
CA ASP A 281 -38.84 -19.33 5.27
C ASP A 281 -38.91 -18.63 6.64
N THR A 282 -37.76 -18.30 7.24
CA THR A 282 -37.67 -17.56 8.50
C THR A 282 -38.39 -16.21 8.43
N LYS A 283 -39.34 -15.99 9.35
CA LYS A 283 -40.03 -14.70 9.49
C LYS A 283 -39.05 -13.61 9.95
N LEU A 284 -38.99 -12.52 9.20
CA LEU A 284 -38.17 -11.35 9.53
C LEU A 284 -38.89 -10.50 10.58
N ARG A 285 -38.16 -10.06 11.61
CA ARG A 285 -38.74 -9.42 12.81
C ARG A 285 -38.25 -7.99 13.04
N GLY A 286 -37.02 -7.69 12.64
CA GLY A 286 -36.46 -6.34 12.70
C GLY A 286 -36.52 -5.65 11.34
N CYS A 287 -36.47 -4.33 11.35
CA CYS A 287 -36.30 -3.52 10.15
C CYS A 287 -35.49 -2.25 10.42
N PHE A 288 -34.89 -1.70 9.37
CA PHE A 288 -34.21 -0.40 9.37
C PHE A 288 -34.12 0.14 7.94
N ILE A 289 -33.67 1.40 7.79
CA ILE A 289 -33.46 2.03 6.49
C ILE A 289 -31.96 2.15 6.22
N TYR A 290 -31.50 1.66 5.07
CA TYR A 290 -30.13 1.83 4.60
C TYR A 290 -30.13 2.55 3.25
N ARG A 291 -29.59 3.77 3.18
CA ARG A 291 -29.53 4.59 1.94
C ARG A 291 -30.86 4.64 1.17
N GLY A 292 -31.98 4.81 1.88
CA GLY A 292 -33.33 4.84 1.29
C GLY A 292 -33.85 3.48 0.81
N ARG A 293 -33.23 2.37 1.24
CA ARG A 293 -33.68 0.99 1.02
C ARG A 293 -34.23 0.45 2.34
N GLY A 294 -35.42 -0.13 2.32
CA GLY A 294 -35.98 -0.82 3.48
C GLY A 294 -35.33 -2.20 3.64
N ILE A 295 -34.73 -2.43 4.80
CA ILE A 295 -34.07 -3.70 5.12
C ILE A 295 -34.86 -4.39 6.24
N ASN A 296 -35.36 -5.59 5.97
CA ASN A 296 -35.94 -6.47 6.98
C ASN A 296 -34.89 -7.49 7.43
N TRP A 297 -34.92 -7.93 8.68
CA TRP A 297 -33.94 -8.90 9.16
C TRP A 297 -34.41 -9.78 10.32
N ASN A 298 -33.69 -10.88 10.54
CA ASN A 298 -33.77 -11.71 11.74
C ASN A 298 -32.38 -12.31 12.05
N LYS A 299 -32.17 -12.74 13.29
CA LYS A 299 -30.98 -13.50 13.70
C LYS A 299 -31.36 -14.80 14.42
N LYS A 300 -30.53 -15.82 14.23
CA LYS A 300 -30.65 -17.13 14.88
C LYS A 300 -29.27 -17.59 15.35
N LYS A 301 -29.18 -18.10 16.57
CA LYS A 301 -27.95 -18.73 17.07
C LYS A 301 -27.71 -20.08 16.38
N VAL A 302 -26.49 -20.31 15.92
CA VAL A 302 -26.03 -21.53 15.23
C VAL A 302 -24.68 -21.93 15.81
N GLY A 303 -24.68 -22.95 16.67
CA GLY A 303 -23.49 -23.31 17.44
C GLY A 303 -23.07 -22.13 18.33
N GLU A 304 -21.82 -21.71 18.20
CA GLU A 304 -21.26 -20.55 18.90
C GLU A 304 -21.38 -19.24 18.10
N ASN A 305 -21.91 -19.30 16.88
CA ASN A 305 -22.06 -18.17 15.98
C ASN A 305 -23.54 -17.76 15.81
N TYR A 306 -23.76 -16.70 15.04
CA TYR A 306 -25.07 -16.12 14.76
C TYR A 306 -25.28 -16.02 13.25
N LEU A 307 -26.38 -16.58 12.78
CA LEU A 307 -26.85 -16.44 11.40
C LEU A 307 -27.84 -15.29 11.33
N TYR A 308 -27.49 -14.27 10.57
CA TYR A 308 -28.36 -13.14 10.23
C TYR A 308 -28.94 -13.37 8.84
N LEU A 309 -30.25 -13.21 8.70
CA LEU A 309 -30.94 -13.21 7.42
C LEU A 309 -31.54 -11.82 7.20
N PHE A 310 -31.13 -11.18 6.13
CA PHE A 310 -31.62 -9.88 5.70
C PHE A 310 -32.47 -10.04 4.44
N GLU A 311 -33.40 -9.11 4.21
CA GLU A 311 -34.11 -8.91 2.96
C GLU A 311 -34.08 -7.42 2.61
N ASP A 312 -33.51 -7.10 1.46
CA ASP A 312 -33.55 -5.76 0.88
C ASP A 312 -34.76 -5.66 -0.05
N VAL A 313 -35.72 -4.81 0.32
CA VAL A 313 -37.02 -4.71 -0.38
C VAL A 313 -36.85 -4.27 -1.84
N LYS A 314 -35.89 -3.39 -2.14
CA LYS A 314 -35.62 -2.96 -3.52
C LYS A 314 -34.93 -4.06 -4.31
N LEU A 315 -33.93 -4.71 -3.71
CA LEU A 315 -33.21 -5.81 -4.36
C LEU A 315 -34.15 -6.98 -4.66
N ARG A 316 -35.11 -7.27 -3.78
CA ARG A 316 -36.14 -8.28 -4.00
C ARG A 316 -36.95 -7.99 -5.26
N ALA A 317 -37.42 -6.75 -5.42
CA ALA A 317 -38.19 -6.33 -6.58
C ALA A 317 -37.36 -6.34 -7.87
N GLU A 318 -36.11 -5.90 -7.81
CA GLU A 318 -35.15 -5.94 -8.93
C GLU A 318 -34.92 -7.39 -9.39
N GLU A 319 -34.55 -8.29 -8.47
CA GLU A 319 -34.30 -9.70 -8.78
C GLU A 319 -35.55 -10.41 -9.34
N GLU A 320 -36.73 -10.10 -8.81
CA GLU A 320 -37.98 -10.66 -9.29
C GLU A 320 -38.29 -10.19 -10.73
N THR A 321 -38.07 -8.91 -11.00
CA THR A 321 -38.26 -8.33 -12.35
C THR A 321 -37.30 -9.00 -13.34
N THR A 322 -36.01 -9.08 -13.01
CA THR A 322 -35.01 -9.76 -13.85
C THR A 322 -35.34 -11.24 -14.07
N PHE A 323 -35.87 -11.94 -13.07
CA PHE A 323 -36.29 -13.34 -13.24
C PHE A 323 -37.47 -13.46 -14.22
N ILE A 324 -38.44 -12.55 -14.15
CA ILE A 324 -39.58 -12.51 -15.08
C ILE A 324 -39.11 -12.20 -16.51
N GLU A 325 -38.16 -11.28 -16.69
CA GLU A 325 -37.53 -11.01 -17.98
C GLU A 325 -36.86 -12.28 -18.54
N MET A 326 -36.11 -13.01 -17.73
CA MET A 326 -35.50 -14.28 -18.14
C MET A 326 -36.52 -15.37 -18.53
N ILE A 327 -37.71 -15.36 -17.92
CA ILE A 327 -38.81 -16.25 -18.33
C ILE A 327 -39.30 -15.86 -19.73
N ASN A 328 -39.53 -14.56 -19.96
CA ASN A 328 -39.99 -14.06 -21.26
C ASN A 328 -38.96 -14.31 -22.38
N GLU A 329 -37.68 -14.28 -22.05
CA GLU A 329 -36.57 -14.62 -22.96
C GLU A 329 -36.37 -16.14 -23.15
N GLY A 330 -37.15 -16.98 -22.45
CA GLY A 330 -37.03 -18.45 -22.53
C GLY A 330 -35.80 -19.04 -21.83
N LYS A 331 -35.06 -18.25 -21.04
CA LYS A 331 -33.88 -18.70 -20.27
C LYS A 331 -34.26 -19.41 -18.96
N ARG A 332 -35.49 -19.20 -18.47
CA ARG A 332 -36.02 -19.77 -17.22
C ARG A 332 -37.47 -20.21 -17.40
N LYS A 333 -37.95 -21.11 -16.54
CA LYS A 333 -39.34 -21.58 -16.55
C LYS A 333 -40.17 -20.83 -15.50
N ARG A 334 -41.45 -20.61 -15.80
CA ARG A 334 -42.38 -19.95 -14.87
C ARG A 334 -42.56 -20.70 -13.55
N ASP A 335 -42.49 -22.03 -13.59
CA ASP A 335 -42.64 -22.91 -12.43
C ASP A 335 -41.48 -22.77 -11.41
N GLU A 336 -40.32 -22.26 -11.85
CA GLU A 336 -39.17 -22.00 -10.97
C GLU A 336 -39.36 -20.73 -10.12
N LEU A 337 -40.23 -19.81 -10.54
CA LEU A 337 -40.34 -18.48 -9.92
C LEU A 337 -40.75 -18.55 -8.45
N ASP A 338 -41.74 -19.36 -8.09
CA ASP A 338 -42.25 -19.37 -6.72
C ASP A 338 -41.24 -20.00 -5.73
N GLY A 339 -40.40 -20.92 -6.21
CA GLY A 339 -39.28 -21.45 -5.44
C GLY A 339 -38.16 -20.41 -5.24
N GLU A 340 -37.82 -19.66 -6.30
CA GLU A 340 -36.75 -18.65 -6.24
C GLU A 340 -37.18 -17.34 -5.56
N ARG A 341 -38.48 -16.99 -5.59
CA ARG A 341 -39.06 -15.85 -4.86
C ARG A 341 -38.70 -15.84 -3.39
N LYS A 342 -38.60 -17.03 -2.77
CA LYS A 342 -38.19 -17.17 -1.38
C LYS A 342 -36.78 -16.65 -1.12
N LYS A 343 -35.91 -16.55 -2.12
CA LYS A 343 -34.52 -16.11 -2.00
C LYS A 343 -34.30 -14.68 -2.48
N PHE A 344 -35.25 -14.09 -3.20
CA PHE A 344 -35.06 -12.77 -3.80
C PHE A 344 -34.82 -11.69 -2.77
N GLY A 345 -33.78 -10.88 -3.01
CA GLY A 345 -33.35 -9.82 -2.11
C GLY A 345 -32.81 -10.29 -0.76
N LYS A 346 -32.69 -11.61 -0.52
CA LYS A 346 -32.22 -12.15 0.75
C LYS A 346 -30.72 -12.32 0.79
N ILE A 347 -30.14 -11.89 1.91
CA ILE A 347 -28.70 -11.94 2.18
C ILE A 347 -28.50 -12.63 3.53
N ALA A 348 -27.79 -13.75 3.52
CA ALA A 348 -27.46 -14.48 4.74
C ALA A 348 -26.02 -14.19 5.15
N ILE A 349 -25.80 -13.89 6.43
CA ILE A 349 -24.50 -13.55 7.00
C ILE A 349 -24.28 -14.38 8.25
N LEU A 350 -23.18 -15.11 8.30
CA LEU A 350 -22.71 -15.77 9.50
C LEU A 350 -21.71 -14.85 10.21
N SER A 351 -21.91 -14.61 11.49
CA SER A 351 -21.00 -13.79 12.29
C SER A 351 -20.79 -14.41 13.67
N SER A 352 -19.58 -14.26 14.22
CA SER A 352 -19.32 -14.55 15.63
C SER A 352 -19.78 -13.43 16.56
N LEU A 353 -20.22 -12.28 16.02
CA LEU A 353 -20.70 -11.14 16.79
C LEU A 353 -22.19 -11.25 17.11
N ASP A 354 -22.56 -11.02 18.36
CA ASP A 354 -23.94 -10.93 18.84
C ASP A 354 -24.42 -9.48 18.92
N GLU A 355 -24.59 -8.85 17.77
CA GLU A 355 -24.92 -7.43 17.66
C GLU A 355 -26.33 -7.22 17.08
N GLY A 356 -26.74 -5.97 16.92
CA GLY A 356 -27.94 -5.59 16.19
C GLY A 356 -27.81 -5.84 14.69
N GLY A 357 -28.90 -6.21 14.02
CA GLY A 357 -28.87 -6.50 12.58
C GLY A 357 -28.42 -5.32 11.73
N GLU A 358 -28.79 -4.09 12.10
CA GLU A 358 -28.31 -2.88 11.42
C GLU A 358 -26.78 -2.77 11.49
N GLN A 359 -26.18 -3.00 12.66
CA GLN A 359 -24.72 -2.93 12.84
C GLN A 359 -23.99 -3.99 12.01
N ILE A 360 -24.46 -5.24 12.02
CA ILE A 360 -23.89 -6.32 11.20
C ILE A 360 -24.04 -6.02 9.70
N TYR A 361 -25.19 -5.48 9.29
CA TYR A 361 -25.42 -5.10 7.91
C TYR A 361 -24.49 -3.97 7.46
N LEU A 362 -24.29 -2.95 8.30
CA LEU A 362 -23.34 -1.86 8.03
C LEU A 362 -21.90 -2.35 7.93
N LEU A 363 -21.45 -3.22 8.85
CA LEU A 363 -20.13 -3.87 8.78
C LEU A 363 -19.97 -4.71 7.52
N PHE A 364 -21.02 -5.43 7.12
CA PHE A 364 -21.00 -6.15 5.85
C PHE A 364 -20.88 -5.18 4.68
N LYS A 365 -21.61 -4.05 4.68
CA LYS A 365 -21.57 -3.08 3.59
C LYS A 365 -20.24 -2.33 3.50
N SER A 366 -19.55 -2.09 4.61
CA SER A 366 -18.22 -1.47 4.58
C SER A 366 -17.14 -2.34 3.90
N ARG A 367 -17.39 -3.63 3.64
CA ARG A 367 -16.50 -4.45 2.80
C ARG A 367 -16.28 -3.85 1.41
N GLU A 368 -17.25 -3.09 0.89
CA GLU A 368 -17.19 -2.44 -0.43
C GLU A 368 -16.07 -1.37 -0.49
N GLU A 369 -15.58 -0.90 0.66
CA GLU A 369 -14.46 0.04 0.73
C GLU A 369 -13.18 -0.53 0.14
N ILE A 370 -12.94 -1.85 0.25
CA ILE A 370 -11.73 -2.47 -0.29
C ILE A 370 -11.67 -2.44 -1.82
N GLU A 371 -12.84 -2.46 -2.49
CA GLU A 371 -12.93 -2.31 -3.95
C GLU A 371 -12.45 -0.91 -4.36
N CYS A 372 -12.84 0.12 -3.61
CA CYS A 372 -12.36 1.49 -3.82
C CYS A 372 -10.84 1.58 -3.59
N VAL A 373 -10.31 0.85 -2.59
CA VAL A 373 -8.86 0.81 -2.34
C VAL A 373 -8.11 0.18 -3.52
N PHE A 374 -8.61 -0.92 -4.08
CA PHE A 374 -8.01 -1.53 -5.27
C PHE A 374 -8.15 -0.64 -6.50
N ASP A 375 -9.26 0.08 -6.65
CA ASP A 375 -9.47 1.02 -7.74
C ASP A 375 -8.45 2.17 -7.69
N VAL A 376 -8.27 2.80 -6.52
CA VAL A 376 -7.23 3.81 -6.30
C VAL A 376 -5.84 3.26 -6.63
N MET A 377 -5.53 2.06 -6.14
CA MET A 377 -4.23 1.44 -6.37
C MET A 377 -3.95 1.19 -7.86
N LYS A 378 -4.95 0.72 -8.63
CA LYS A 378 -4.79 0.36 -10.04
C LYS A 378 -4.94 1.53 -10.99
N ASN A 379 -5.87 2.44 -10.74
CA ASN A 379 -6.24 3.49 -11.69
C ASN A 379 -5.59 4.83 -11.33
N GLU A 380 -5.67 5.25 -10.07
CA GLU A 380 -5.11 6.55 -9.66
C GLU A 380 -3.57 6.51 -9.56
N MET A 381 -3.03 5.41 -9.04
CA MET A 381 -1.59 5.26 -8.83
C MET A 381 -0.89 4.42 -9.90
N GLU A 382 -1.66 3.72 -10.74
CA GLU A 382 -1.17 2.80 -11.77
C GLU A 382 -0.18 1.74 -11.26
N ASN A 383 -0.43 1.23 -10.05
CA ASN A 383 0.45 0.25 -9.40
C ASN A 383 0.34 -1.15 -10.01
N ASP A 384 -0.54 -1.35 -10.98
CA ASP A 384 -0.63 -2.60 -11.74
C ASP A 384 0.43 -2.70 -12.86
N LYS A 385 1.09 -1.59 -13.20
CA LYS A 385 2.13 -1.50 -14.23
C LYS A 385 3.53 -1.67 -13.64
N CYS A 386 3.82 -2.84 -13.08
CA CYS A 386 5.07 -3.09 -12.37
C CYS A 386 6.31 -3.10 -13.28
N TYR A 387 6.22 -3.71 -14.48
CA TYR A 387 7.33 -3.88 -15.45
C TYR A 387 8.63 -4.49 -14.86
N LEU A 388 8.52 -5.31 -13.81
CA LEU A 388 9.64 -6.04 -13.19
C LEU A 388 9.61 -7.51 -13.58
N SER A 389 10.79 -8.14 -13.57
CA SER A 389 11.00 -9.55 -13.95
C SER A 389 11.60 -10.40 -12.83
N ASP A 390 11.72 -9.84 -11.62
CA ASP A 390 12.32 -10.47 -10.45
C ASP A 390 11.31 -10.50 -9.31
N ASP A 391 11.15 -11.65 -8.66
CA ASP A 391 10.10 -11.86 -7.65
C ASP A 391 10.29 -10.97 -6.42
N ASP A 392 11.54 -10.78 -5.97
CA ASP A 392 11.84 -9.94 -4.81
C ASP A 392 11.62 -8.47 -5.17
N ALA A 393 12.05 -8.02 -6.35
CA ALA A 393 11.76 -6.67 -6.81
C ALA A 393 10.25 -6.40 -6.88
N VAL A 394 9.43 -7.38 -7.31
CA VAL A 394 7.96 -7.27 -7.30
C VAL A 394 7.43 -7.15 -5.87
N ARG A 395 7.89 -7.99 -4.93
CA ARG A 395 7.50 -7.87 -3.50
C ARG A 395 7.82 -6.48 -2.96
N GLY A 396 9.02 -5.96 -3.22
CA GLY A 396 9.43 -4.63 -2.80
C GLY A 396 8.58 -3.53 -3.45
N TYR A 397 8.23 -3.69 -4.73
CA TYR A 397 7.35 -2.76 -5.42
C TYR A 397 5.96 -2.71 -4.79
N PHE A 398 5.38 -3.86 -4.41
CA PHE A 398 4.12 -3.89 -3.66
C PHE A 398 4.28 -3.26 -2.28
N PHE A 399 5.39 -3.48 -1.57
CA PHE A 399 5.63 -2.80 -0.28
C PHE A 399 5.68 -1.27 -0.43
N ILE A 400 6.39 -0.73 -1.42
CA ILE A 400 6.38 0.72 -1.70
C ILE A 400 4.97 1.19 -2.09
N SER A 401 4.26 0.40 -2.88
CA SER A 401 2.87 0.68 -3.27
C SER A 401 1.94 0.73 -2.06
N PHE A 402 2.16 -0.13 -1.06
CA PHE A 402 1.44 -0.10 0.22
C PHE A 402 1.67 1.21 0.97
N VAL A 403 2.93 1.62 1.15
CA VAL A 403 3.27 2.88 1.84
C VAL A 403 2.67 4.07 1.10
N SER A 404 2.71 4.04 -0.23
CA SER A 404 2.09 5.07 -1.07
C SER A 404 0.57 5.12 -0.86
N LEU A 405 -0.09 3.95 -0.84
CA LEU A 405 -1.53 3.81 -0.64
C LEU A 405 -1.94 4.28 0.76
N TYR A 406 -1.15 3.97 1.78
CA TYR A 406 -1.34 4.47 3.14
C TYR A 406 -1.38 6.01 3.15
N ILE A 407 -0.35 6.66 2.58
CA ILE A 407 -0.28 8.13 2.51
C ILE A 407 -1.49 8.71 1.76
N TYR A 408 -1.90 8.09 0.65
CA TYR A 408 -3.08 8.51 -0.11
C TYR A 408 -4.35 8.49 0.75
N PHE A 409 -4.59 7.38 1.46
CA PHE A 409 -5.79 7.22 2.30
C PHE A 409 -5.79 8.16 3.51
N ARG A 410 -4.62 8.49 4.07
CA ARG A 410 -4.51 9.52 5.11
C ARG A 410 -4.84 10.93 4.58
N ILE A 411 -4.50 11.25 3.33
CA ILE A 411 -4.97 12.50 2.71
C ILE A 411 -6.49 12.47 2.52
N LEU A 412 -7.04 11.32 2.10
CA LEU A 412 -8.48 11.16 1.95
C LEU A 412 -9.22 11.33 3.30
N ASP A 413 -8.65 10.82 4.39
CA ASP A 413 -9.15 11.06 5.75
C ASP A 413 -9.11 12.53 6.12
N LEU A 414 -8.01 13.23 5.80
CA LEU A 414 -7.88 14.66 6.03
C LEU A 414 -8.95 15.46 5.27
N LEU A 415 -9.26 15.07 4.03
CA LEU A 415 -10.36 15.67 3.25
C LEU A 415 -11.72 15.39 3.91
N ARG A 416 -11.91 14.18 4.47
CA ARG A 416 -13.15 13.79 5.16
C ARG A 416 -13.36 14.58 6.45
N GLN A 417 -12.32 14.74 7.25
CA GLN A 417 -12.37 15.48 8.51
C GLN A 417 -12.69 16.96 8.34
N ASN A 418 -12.43 17.51 7.15
CA ASN A 418 -12.65 18.92 6.83
C ASN A 418 -13.83 19.15 5.85
N ASP A 419 -14.74 18.18 5.69
CA ASP A 419 -15.93 18.26 4.85
C ASP A 419 -15.64 18.66 3.38
N LEU A 420 -14.51 18.19 2.84
CA LEU A 420 -14.07 18.42 1.45
C LEU A 420 -14.37 17.26 0.51
N ILE A 421 -14.85 16.13 1.03
CA ILE A 421 -15.27 14.98 0.22
C ILE A 421 -16.41 15.41 -0.74
N GLY A 422 -16.27 15.02 -2.01
CA GLY A 422 -17.18 15.42 -3.09
C GLY A 422 -16.95 16.83 -3.64
N LYS A 423 -16.13 17.66 -2.98
CA LYS A 423 -15.75 19.01 -3.46
C LYS A 423 -14.37 19.03 -4.11
N THR A 424 -13.45 18.22 -3.61
CA THR A 424 -12.06 18.15 -4.09
C THR A 424 -11.55 16.72 -3.99
N SER A 425 -10.86 16.23 -5.02
CA SER A 425 -10.20 14.92 -5.00
C SER A 425 -8.76 15.03 -4.45
N VAL A 426 -8.16 13.89 -4.06
CA VAL A 426 -6.75 13.87 -3.63
C VAL A 426 -5.84 14.43 -4.72
N ASN A 427 -6.05 14.02 -5.98
CA ASN A 427 -5.25 14.51 -7.11
C ASN A 427 -5.47 16.00 -7.36
N GLU A 428 -6.70 16.51 -7.24
CA GLU A 428 -6.96 17.94 -7.37
C GLU A 428 -6.26 18.73 -6.26
N LEU A 429 -6.33 18.26 -5.02
CA LEU A 429 -5.61 18.87 -3.90
C LEU A 429 -4.11 18.91 -4.15
N LEU A 430 -3.50 17.78 -4.51
CA LEU A 430 -2.06 17.69 -4.79
C LEU A 430 -1.66 18.54 -6.00
N PHE A 431 -2.53 18.65 -7.01
CA PHE A 431 -2.31 19.52 -8.17
C PHE A 431 -2.36 21.00 -7.79
N GLU A 432 -3.35 21.44 -7.01
CA GLU A 432 -3.41 22.84 -6.54
C GLU A 432 -2.18 23.19 -5.70
N LEU A 433 -1.79 22.31 -4.78
CA LEU A 433 -0.61 22.52 -3.94
C LEU A 433 0.72 22.44 -4.72
N SER A 434 0.76 21.78 -5.88
CA SER A 434 1.94 21.74 -6.76
C SER A 434 2.32 23.11 -7.33
N LYS A 435 1.38 24.06 -7.33
CA LYS A 435 1.58 25.43 -7.82
C LYS A 435 2.43 26.28 -6.88
N VAL A 436 2.69 25.81 -5.65
CA VAL A 436 3.53 26.50 -4.67
C VAL A 436 4.95 25.95 -4.72
N TYR A 437 5.89 26.82 -5.06
CA TYR A 437 7.31 26.52 -5.16
C TYR A 437 8.10 27.15 -4.02
N LEU A 438 9.23 26.56 -3.67
CA LEU A 438 10.25 27.19 -2.85
C LEU A 438 11.44 27.59 -3.74
N ILE A 439 11.82 28.87 -3.67
CA ILE A 439 12.84 29.46 -4.51
C ILE A 439 14.03 29.90 -3.65
N TYR A 440 15.23 29.46 -4.04
CA TYR A 440 16.50 29.95 -3.52
C TYR A 440 16.98 31.14 -4.33
N TYR A 441 17.16 32.28 -3.67
CA TYR A 441 17.65 33.51 -4.28
C TYR A 441 19.17 33.63 -4.12
N SER A 442 19.77 34.54 -4.90
CA SER A 442 21.22 34.81 -4.89
C SER A 442 21.73 35.37 -3.56
N ASP A 443 20.83 35.88 -2.72
CA ASP A 443 21.09 36.35 -1.36
C ASP A 443 21.11 35.22 -0.31
N ASN A 444 21.09 33.95 -0.75
CA ASN A 444 20.96 32.74 0.07
C ASN A 444 19.66 32.66 0.89
N GLN A 445 18.66 33.51 0.62
CA GLN A 445 17.35 33.38 1.23
C GLN A 445 16.48 32.38 0.46
N LYS A 446 15.60 31.69 1.19
CA LYS A 446 14.53 30.86 0.63
C LYS A 446 13.20 31.57 0.82
N ARG A 447 12.40 31.69 -0.26
CA ARG A 447 11.04 32.24 -0.19
C ARG A 447 10.08 31.34 -0.94
N LEU A 448 8.83 31.32 -0.51
CA LEU A 448 7.76 30.70 -1.28
C LEU A 448 7.46 31.56 -2.51
N SER A 449 7.09 30.92 -3.61
CA SER A 449 6.48 31.61 -4.74
C SER A 449 5.14 32.23 -4.35
N GLU A 450 4.57 33.02 -5.26
CA GLU A 450 3.21 33.53 -5.14
C GLU A 450 2.24 32.37 -4.87
N ILE A 451 1.43 32.51 -3.82
CA ILE A 451 0.48 31.47 -3.41
C ILE A 451 -0.88 31.80 -4.04
N PRO A 452 -1.45 30.91 -4.88
CA PRO A 452 -2.78 31.12 -5.43
C PRO A 452 -3.85 31.18 -4.33
N ARG A 453 -4.87 32.04 -4.48
CA ARG A 453 -5.98 32.16 -3.50
C ARG A 453 -6.63 30.82 -3.15
N LYS A 454 -6.82 29.94 -4.14
CA LYS A 454 -7.37 28.59 -3.92
C LYS A 454 -6.50 27.75 -2.98
N VAL A 455 -5.18 27.87 -3.08
CA VAL A 455 -4.24 27.19 -2.18
C VAL A 455 -4.30 27.77 -0.78
N GLU A 456 -4.40 29.10 -0.62
CA GLU A 456 -4.57 29.70 0.71
C GLU A 456 -5.86 29.25 1.40
N MET A 457 -6.96 29.13 0.65
CA MET A 457 -8.23 28.62 1.17
C MET A 457 -8.11 27.15 1.60
N LEU A 458 -7.45 26.32 0.78
CA LEU A 458 -7.20 24.92 1.10
C LEU A 458 -6.29 24.76 2.33
N ASP A 459 -5.19 25.50 2.40
CA ASP A 459 -4.27 25.46 3.56
C ASP A 459 -4.95 25.90 4.86
N LYS A 460 -5.86 26.88 4.81
CA LYS A 460 -6.68 27.27 5.97
C LYS A 460 -7.68 26.22 6.38
N THR A 461 -8.26 25.50 5.41
CA THR A 461 -9.25 24.46 5.66
C THR A 461 -8.62 23.16 6.14
N LEU A 462 -7.36 22.90 5.80
CA LEU A 462 -6.63 21.66 6.14
C LEU A 462 -5.77 21.78 7.41
N LYS A 463 -5.82 22.92 8.11
CA LYS A 463 -5.19 23.14 9.42
C LYS A 463 -6.13 22.74 10.52
#